data_AF-A0A560KYA7-F1
#
_entry.id   AF-A0A560KYA7-F1
#
_cell.length_a   1.000
_cell.length_b   1.000
_cell.length_c   1.000
_cell.angle_alpha   90.00
_cell.angle_beta   90.00
_cell.angle_gamma   90.00
#
_symmetry.space_group_name_H-M   'P 1'
#
loop_
_entity.id
_entity.type
_entity.pdbx_description
1 polymer ?
#
loop_
_entity_poly.entity_id
_entity_poly.type
_entity_poly.pdbx_seq_one_letter_code
_entity_poly.pdbx_strand_id
1 'polypeptide(L)'
;MVMERTTLVRNLAPLREAGLIEVTRRKGERSHGYALTQNGRARLAEARPLWLAAQAAFEREFGAERSARLRMDNLEVGKLIAPPI
;
A
#
# COMPACT_ATOMS: atom_id res chain seq x y z
N MET A 1 -5.65 -2.71 7.54
CA MET A 1 -6.01 -2.48 6.12
C MET A 1 -6.88 -3.63 5.69
N VAL A 2 -8.17 -3.41 5.45
CA VAL A 2 -9.09 -4.45 4.97
C VAL A 2 -9.33 -4.17 3.50
N MET A 3 -8.76 -5.00 2.63
CA MET A 3 -8.99 -4.96 1.19
C MET A 3 -9.41 -6.36 0.75
N GLU A 4 -10.49 -6.44 -0.03
CA GLU A 4 -10.92 -7.70 -0.61
C GLU A 4 -9.82 -8.31 -1.49
N ARG A 5 -9.69 -9.63 -1.41
CA ARG A 5 -8.62 -10.37 -2.11
C ARG A 5 -8.62 -10.12 -3.62
N THR A 6 -9.80 -10.04 -4.22
CA THR A 6 -9.95 -9.79 -5.66
C THR A 6 -9.49 -8.39 -6.05
N THR A 7 -9.79 -7.38 -5.21
CA THR A 7 -9.30 -6.00 -5.38
C THR A 7 -7.79 -5.96 -5.25
N LEU A 8 -7.21 -6.63 -4.25
CA LEU A 8 -5.76 -6.67 -4.07
C LEU A 8 -5.06 -7.30 -5.28
N VAL A 9 -5.51 -8.47 -5.74
CA VAL A 9 -4.89 -9.15 -6.90
C VAL A 9 -5.00 -8.30 -8.17
N ARG A 10 -6.14 -7.62 -8.39
CA ARG A 10 -6.32 -6.70 -9.51
C ARG A 10 -5.37 -5.50 -9.42
N ASN A 11 -5.14 -4.95 -8.24
CA ASN A 11 -4.20 -3.85 -8.03
C ASN A 11 -2.74 -4.28 -8.23
N LEU A 12 -2.40 -5.54 -7.98
CA LEU A 12 -1.05 -6.07 -8.16
C LEU A 12 -0.72 -6.43 -9.62
N ALA A 13 -1.72 -6.79 -10.44
CA ALA A 13 -1.53 -7.15 -11.84
C ALA A 13 -0.75 -6.10 -12.67
N PRO A 14 -1.14 -4.82 -12.71
CA PRO A 14 -0.42 -3.82 -13.50
C PRO A 14 0.98 -3.54 -12.97
N LEU A 15 1.20 -3.64 -11.65
CA LEU A 15 2.53 -3.46 -11.06
C LEU A 15 3.48 -4.58 -11.48
N ARG A 16 2.96 -5.80 -11.61
CA ARG A 16 3.73 -6.96 -12.10
C ARG A 16 4.02 -6.83 -13.59
N GLU A 17 3.04 -6.45 -14.39
CA GLU A 17 3.19 -6.22 -15.84
C GLU A 17 4.21 -5.11 -16.14
N ALA A 18 4.25 -4.07 -15.31
CA ALA A 18 5.26 -3.01 -15.38
C ALA A 18 6.64 -3.41 -14.80
N GLY A 19 6.80 -4.65 -14.33
CA GLY A 19 8.05 -5.15 -13.75
C GLY A 19 8.45 -4.47 -12.44
N LEU A 20 7.49 -3.87 -11.71
CA LEU A 20 7.73 -3.20 -10.42
C LEU A 20 7.67 -4.17 -9.24
N ILE A 21 6.91 -5.26 -9.39
CA ILE A 21 6.83 -6.34 -8.40
C ILE A 21 7.04 -7.70 -9.05
N GLU A 22 7.49 -8.66 -8.26
CA GLU A 22 7.65 -10.06 -8.64
C GLU A 22 6.92 -10.99 -7.67
N VAL A 23 6.56 -12.18 -8.15
CA VAL A 23 5.93 -13.23 -7.33
C VAL A 23 7.03 -14.11 -6.74
N THR A 24 7.09 -14.22 -5.42
CA THR A 24 8.15 -14.96 -4.70
C THR A 24 7.70 -16.35 -4.22
N ARG A 25 6.60 -16.88 -4.76
CA ARG A 25 5.98 -18.14 -4.32
C ARG A 25 6.98 -19.30 -4.25
N ARG A 26 7.04 -19.98 -3.09
CA ARG A 26 7.78 -21.23 -2.91
C ARG A 26 6.99 -22.41 -3.46
N LYS A 27 7.68 -23.38 -4.08
CA LYS A 27 7.07 -24.61 -4.61
C LYS A 27 6.34 -25.36 -3.47
N GLY A 28 5.04 -25.61 -3.66
CA GLY A 28 4.19 -26.31 -2.68
C GLY A 28 3.27 -25.41 -1.86
N GLU A 29 3.49 -24.09 -1.83
CA GLU A 29 2.61 -23.16 -1.11
C GLU A 29 1.39 -22.75 -1.95
N ARG A 30 0.22 -22.58 -1.32
CA ARG A 30 -0.99 -22.02 -1.96
C ARG A 30 -0.99 -20.49 -1.97
N SER A 31 -0.23 -19.87 -1.07
CA SER A 31 -0.04 -18.41 -0.96
C SER A 31 0.92 -17.88 -2.01
N HIS A 32 0.64 -16.66 -2.50
CA HIS A 32 1.55 -15.91 -3.37
C HIS A 32 2.24 -14.85 -2.52
N GLY A 33 3.57 -14.94 -2.40
CA GLY A 33 4.39 -13.83 -1.92
C GLY A 33 4.63 -12.83 -3.05
N TYR A 34 4.77 -11.56 -2.69
CA TYR A 34 5.13 -10.49 -3.63
C TYR A 34 6.28 -9.67 -3.05
N ALA A 35 7.23 -9.27 -3.90
CA ALA A 35 8.34 -8.40 -3.54
C ALA A 35 8.53 -7.29 -4.58
N LEU A 36 9.11 -6.16 -4.15
CA LEU A 36 9.54 -5.12 -5.10
C LEU A 36 10.77 -5.62 -5.86
N THR A 37 10.77 -5.40 -7.18
CA THR A 37 11.98 -5.55 -7.99
C THR A 37 12.92 -4.37 -7.76
N GLN A 38 14.11 -4.39 -8.38
CA GLN A 38 14.99 -3.22 -8.37
C GLN A 38 14.33 -1.99 -9.03
N ASN A 39 13.60 -2.19 -10.13
CA ASN A 39 12.83 -1.14 -10.80
C ASN A 39 11.70 -0.63 -9.91
N GLY A 40 11.01 -1.54 -9.20
CA GLY A 40 10.01 -1.18 -8.21
C GLY A 40 10.54 -0.29 -7.10
N ARG A 41 11.72 -0.61 -6.56
CA ARG A 41 12.39 0.21 -5.54
C ARG A 41 12.77 1.60 -6.07
N ALA A 42 13.31 1.68 -7.27
CA ALA A 42 13.64 2.96 -7.91
C ALA A 42 12.39 3.82 -8.13
N ARG A 43 11.34 3.24 -8.70
CA ARG A 43 10.06 3.94 -8.92
C ARG A 43 9.42 4.40 -7.61
N LEU A 44 9.52 3.61 -6.54
CA LEU A 44 9.03 4.01 -5.22
C LEU A 44 9.82 5.20 -4.67
N ALA A 45 11.14 5.22 -4.86
CA ALA A 45 11.98 6.34 -4.45
C ALA A 45 11.63 7.63 -5.21
N GLU A 46 11.33 7.54 -6.51
CA GLU A 46 10.86 8.66 -7.34
C GLU A 46 9.46 9.15 -6.92
N ALA A 47 8.55 8.23 -6.61
CA ALA A 47 7.17 8.56 -6.24
C ALA A 47 7.05 9.15 -4.82
N ARG A 48 7.95 8.77 -3.90
CA ARG A 48 7.92 9.21 -2.50
C ARG A 48 7.88 10.73 -2.30
N PRO A 49 8.76 11.55 -2.91
CA PRO A 49 8.69 13.00 -2.76
C PRO A 49 7.39 13.60 -3.31
N LEU A 50 6.86 13.07 -4.42
CA LEU A 50 5.58 13.51 -4.99
C LEU A 50 4.42 13.23 -4.03
N TRP A 51 4.41 12.05 -3.43
CA TRP A 51 3.41 11.70 -2.42
C TRP A 51 3.52 12.57 -1.17
N LEU A 52 4.75 12.85 -0.69
CA LEU A 52 4.95 13.75 0.44
C LEU A 52 4.44 15.16 0.16
N ALA A 53 4.64 15.67 -1.06
CA ALA A 53 4.10 16.97 -1.47
C ALA A 53 2.56 16.96 -1.49
N ALA A 54 1.94 15.91 -2.02
CA ALA A 54 0.50 15.74 -2.00
C ALA A 54 -0.05 15.66 -0.56
N GLN A 55 0.63 14.90 0.30
CA GLN A 55 0.27 14.77 1.72
C GLN A 55 0.36 16.11 2.45
N ALA A 56 1.44 16.88 2.21
CA ALA A 56 1.61 18.20 2.79
C ALA A 56 0.56 19.21 2.28
N ALA A 57 0.18 19.13 1.00
CA ALA A 57 -0.89 19.95 0.45
C ALA A 57 -2.24 19.64 1.13
N PHE A 58 -2.57 18.36 1.29
CA PHE A 58 -3.75 17.94 2.03
C PHE A 58 -3.73 18.43 3.49
N GLU A 59 -2.60 18.27 4.20
CA GLU A 59 -2.48 18.69 5.60
C GLU A 59 -2.57 20.21 5.79
N ARG A 60 -2.12 21.00 4.79
CA ARG A 60 -2.29 22.46 4.80
C ARG A 60 -3.75 22.87 4.72
N GLU A 61 -4.56 22.17 3.92
CA GLU A 61 -5.98 22.49 3.72
C GLU A 61 -6.87 21.89 4.82
N PHE A 62 -6.58 20.64 5.22
CA PHE A 62 -7.38 19.89 6.18
C PHE A 62 -6.96 20.16 7.64
N GLY A 63 -5.71 20.55 7.88
CA GLY A 63 -5.12 20.77 9.20
C GLY A 63 -4.37 19.54 9.71
N ALA A 64 -3.06 19.69 9.98
CA ALA A 64 -2.16 18.59 10.33
C ALA A 64 -2.62 17.74 11.53
N GLU A 65 -3.13 18.36 12.60
CA GLU A 65 -3.63 17.62 13.77
C GLU A 65 -4.87 16.79 13.46
N ARG A 66 -5.80 17.34 12.67
CA ARG A 66 -7.00 16.62 12.21
C ARG A 66 -6.63 15.48 11.27
N SER A 67 -5.68 15.70 10.37
CA SER A 67 -5.15 14.67 9.48
C SER A 67 -4.49 13.52 10.27
N ALA A 68 -3.72 13.85 11.31
CA ALA A 68 -3.08 12.84 12.17
C ALA A 68 -4.13 12.02 12.93
N ARG A 69 -5.15 12.67 13.50
CA ARG A 69 -6.26 12.00 14.19
C ARG A 69 -7.04 11.09 13.27
N LEU A 70 -7.42 11.56 12.08
CA LEU A 70 -8.10 10.76 11.07
C LEU A 70 -7.32 9.48 10.71
N ARG A 71 -5.99 9.57 10.59
CA ARG A 71 -5.16 8.38 10.35
C ARG A 71 -5.18 7.41 11.53
N MET A 72 -5.16 7.91 12.77
CA MET A 72 -5.26 7.05 13.95
C MET A 72 -6.63 6.36 14.02
N ASP A 73 -7.72 7.11 13.87
CA ASP A 73 -9.08 6.58 13.90
C ASP A 73 -9.27 5.50 12.82
N ASN A 74 -8.77 5.76 11.59
CA ASN A 74 -8.80 4.79 10.50
C ASN A 74 -8.00 3.51 10.80
N LEU A 75 -6.87 3.61 11.52
CA LEU A 75 -6.09 2.45 11.92
C LEU A 75 -6.80 1.64 13.01
N GLU A 76 -7.48 2.31 13.95
CA GLU A 76 -8.26 1.66 15.01
C GLU A 76 -9.46 0.91 14.44
N VAL A 77 -10.27 1.57 13.60
CA VAL A 77 -11.38 0.93 12.88
C VAL A 77 -10.88 -0.23 12.03
N GLY A 78 -9.73 -0.07 11.36
CA GLY A 78 -9.13 -1.12 10.57
C GLY A 78 -8.70 -2.36 11.37
N LYS A 79 -8.39 -2.23 12.66
CA LYS A 79 -8.06 -3.37 13.56
C LYS A 79 -9.30 -4.11 14.04
N LEU A 80 -10.42 -3.41 14.19
CA LEU A 80 -11.70 -3.99 14.60
C LEU A 80 -12.33 -4.87 13.50
N ILE A 81 -12.05 -4.56 12.24
CA ILE A 81 -12.67 -5.21 11.07
C ILE A 81 -11.76 -6.31 10.46
N ALA A 82 -10.46 -6.31 10.76
CA ALA A 82 -9.54 -7.34 10.27
C ALA A 82 -9.68 -8.63 11.11
N PRO A 83 -9.93 -9.82 10.50
CA PRO A 83 -9.88 -11.07 11.25
C PRO A 83 -8.46 -11.33 11.79
N PRO A 84 -8.30 -12.02 12.94
CA PRO A 84 -6.99 -12.43 13.41
C PRO A 84 -6.33 -13.30 12.33
N ILE A 85 -5.08 -12.95 11.98
CA ILE A 85 -4.25 -13.61 10.97
C ILE A 85 -3.86 -15.01 11.47
#